data_AF-A0A7Y2JR40-F1
#
_entry.id   AF-A0A7Y2JR40-F1
#
_cell.length_a   1.000
_cell.length_b   1.000
_cell.length_c   1.000
_cell.angle_alpha   90.00
_cell.angle_beta   90.00
_cell.angle_gamma   90.00
#
_symmetry.space_group_name_H-M   'P 1'
#
loop_
_entity.id
_entity.type
_entity.pdbx_description
1 polymer ?
#
loop_
_entity_poly.entity_id
_entity_poly.type
_entity_poly.pdbx_seq_one_letter_code
_entity_poly.pdbx_strand_id
1 'polypeptide(L)'
;MLSNSFFVVLSSALVGRMPDADEFFIAVGFGDSGWDSGLPPYERATSGLVDEVARKAVVRERISFLDENGEETATPTPRLRFRVVFTAGEASGTLRECGLFGGDASHVPDSGTLLSYHTHASIEKTPDLVLERTIRIDLTPRSIVAGTRVTRYLANTHTTELHDLDNETANCQIDEIRVDRRFYFRNIGEATAAGYDFCAYCFGSELSER
;
A
#
# COMPACT_ATOMS: atom_id res chain seq x y z
N MET A 1 -1.24 -2.49 2.57
CA MET A 1 -1.39 -1.44 1.52
C MET A 1 -1.36 -0.08 2.22
N LEU A 2 -0.76 0.96 1.62
CA LEU A 2 -0.79 2.31 2.20
C LEU A 2 -2.19 2.91 2.06
N SER A 3 -2.73 3.44 3.17
CA SER A 3 -4.04 4.11 3.21
C SER A 3 -3.97 5.49 2.58
N ASN A 4 -5.13 6.12 2.34
CA ASN A 4 -5.16 7.55 1.97
C ASN A 4 -4.55 8.43 3.07
N SER A 5 -4.78 8.06 4.33
CA SER A 5 -4.30 8.80 5.49
C SER A 5 -2.77 8.81 5.60
N PHE A 6 -2.08 7.78 5.11
CA PHE A 6 -0.61 7.79 4.99
C PHE A 6 -0.11 8.99 4.17
N PHE A 7 -0.70 9.24 3.01
CA PHE A 7 -0.28 10.34 2.14
C PHE A 7 -0.61 11.70 2.74
N VAL A 8 -1.73 11.80 3.46
CA VAL A 8 -2.07 13.01 4.23
C VAL A 8 -1.00 13.27 5.28
N VAL A 9 -0.66 12.27 6.10
CA VAL A 9 0.38 12.39 7.14
C VAL A 9 1.74 12.72 6.55
N LEU A 10 2.15 12.03 5.47
CA LEU A 10 3.39 12.33 4.77
C LEU A 10 3.42 13.78 4.26
N SER A 11 2.34 14.25 3.63
CA SER A 11 2.26 15.62 3.12
C SER A 11 2.31 16.67 4.25
N SER A 12 1.63 16.42 5.37
CA SER A 12 1.68 17.26 6.58
C SER A 12 3.09 17.32 7.17
N ALA A 13 3.81 16.20 7.18
CA ALA A 13 5.22 16.15 7.61
C ALA A 13 6.11 17.03 6.74
N LEU A 14 5.96 16.91 5.42
CA LEU A 14 6.78 17.65 4.45
C LEU A 14 6.59 19.17 4.54
N VAL A 15 5.42 19.64 4.97
CA VAL A 15 5.16 21.08 5.18
C VAL A 15 5.35 21.52 6.63
N GLY A 16 5.97 20.69 7.48
CA GLY A 16 6.29 21.01 8.87
C GLY A 16 5.07 21.15 9.79
N ARG A 17 3.96 20.50 9.44
CA ARG A 17 2.68 20.52 10.19
C ARG A 17 2.38 19.18 10.87
N MET A 18 3.39 18.36 11.12
CA MET A 18 3.20 17.19 11.98
C MET A 18 2.71 17.68 13.34
N PRO A 19 1.61 17.13 13.92
CA PRO A 19 1.39 17.24 15.35
C PRO A 19 2.63 16.71 16.09
N ASP A 20 2.88 17.17 17.31
CA ASP A 20 4.05 16.79 18.10
C ASP A 20 4.28 15.27 18.04
N ALA A 21 5.55 14.88 17.94
CA ALA A 21 5.96 13.54 17.50
C ALA A 21 5.39 12.42 18.39
N ASP A 22 4.23 11.88 18.00
CA ASP A 22 3.56 10.82 18.72
C ASP A 22 3.76 9.47 18.01
N GLU A 23 4.06 8.48 18.84
CA GLU A 23 4.69 7.20 18.51
C GLU A 23 3.92 6.41 17.44
N PHE A 24 4.65 5.66 16.61
CA PHE A 24 3.99 4.68 15.73
C PHE A 24 3.45 3.53 16.58
N PHE A 25 2.29 2.99 16.24
CA PHE A 25 1.74 1.80 16.87
C PHE A 25 1.50 0.72 15.82
N ILE A 26 1.79 -0.54 16.18
CA ILE A 26 1.27 -1.68 15.42
C ILE A 26 0.12 -2.29 16.23
N ALA A 27 -1.05 -2.34 15.61
CA ALA A 27 -2.23 -2.98 16.15
C ALA A 27 -2.53 -4.30 15.42
N VAL A 28 -3.19 -5.21 16.12
CA VAL A 28 -3.72 -6.47 15.60
C VAL A 28 -5.18 -6.62 16.02
N GLY A 29 -5.95 -7.28 15.16
CA GLY A 29 -7.38 -7.47 15.37
C GLY A 29 -7.86 -8.86 14.99
N PHE A 30 -9.03 -9.22 15.51
CA PHE A 30 -9.69 -10.48 15.19
C PHE A 30 -10.35 -10.45 13.80
N GLY A 31 -10.65 -9.24 13.29
CA GLY A 31 -11.35 -9.07 12.02
C GLY A 31 -12.73 -9.70 12.01
N ASP A 32 -13.23 -10.03 10.81
CA ASP A 32 -14.48 -10.76 10.63
C ASP A 32 -14.21 -12.25 10.38
N SER A 33 -14.96 -13.14 11.05
CA SER A 33 -14.82 -14.60 10.87
C SER A 33 -15.24 -15.07 9.47
N GLY A 34 -16.08 -14.29 8.76
CA GLY A 34 -16.42 -14.53 7.36
C GLY A 34 -15.20 -14.52 6.42
N TRP A 35 -14.10 -13.85 6.81
CA TRP A 35 -12.88 -13.77 6.00
C TRP A 35 -12.14 -15.09 5.85
N ASP A 36 -12.44 -16.09 6.68
CA ASP A 36 -11.87 -17.43 6.58
C ASP A 36 -12.31 -18.13 5.28
N SER A 37 -13.45 -17.72 4.71
CA SER A 37 -13.96 -18.21 3.42
C SER A 37 -13.49 -17.38 2.23
N GLY A 38 -12.86 -16.23 2.47
CA GLY A 38 -12.36 -15.32 1.45
C GLY A 38 -11.99 -13.97 2.05
N LEU A 39 -10.74 -13.51 1.81
CA LEU A 39 -10.28 -12.23 2.34
C LEU A 39 -11.06 -11.07 1.72
N PRO A 40 -11.36 -10.01 2.50
CA PRO A 40 -12.02 -8.83 1.96
C PRO A 40 -11.11 -8.12 0.95
N PRO A 41 -11.69 -7.39 -0.01
CA PRO A 41 -10.91 -6.54 -0.89
C PRO A 41 -10.19 -5.45 -0.07
N TYR A 42 -9.02 -5.02 -0.54
CA TYR A 42 -8.29 -3.93 0.09
C TYR A 42 -8.93 -2.59 -0.24
N GLU A 43 -9.32 -1.84 0.78
CA GLU A 43 -9.89 -0.50 0.63
C GLU A 43 -8.94 0.56 1.18
N ARG A 44 -8.58 1.56 0.36
CA ARG A 44 -7.69 2.66 0.80
C ARG A 44 -8.38 3.63 1.76
N ALA A 45 -9.71 3.60 1.79
CA ALA A 45 -10.56 4.40 2.66
C ALA A 45 -10.66 3.83 4.09
N THR A 46 -10.19 2.59 4.32
CA THR A 46 -10.13 2.00 5.66
C THR A 46 -9.37 2.92 6.60
N SER A 47 -10.01 3.25 7.72
CA SER A 47 -9.49 4.18 8.74
C SER A 47 -9.14 3.50 10.08
N GLY A 48 -9.50 2.23 10.25
CA GLY A 48 -9.25 1.44 11.46
C GLY A 48 -9.25 -0.06 11.18
N LEU A 49 -8.96 -0.86 12.21
CA LEU A 49 -9.19 -2.31 12.17
C LEU A 49 -10.69 -2.59 12.39
N VAL A 50 -11.18 -3.74 11.94
CA VAL A 50 -12.60 -4.11 12.11
C VAL A 50 -12.90 -4.49 13.56
N ASP A 51 -12.00 -5.24 14.19
CA ASP A 51 -12.10 -5.62 15.60
C ASP A 51 -10.71 -5.57 16.21
N GLU A 52 -10.27 -4.36 16.61
CA GLU A 52 -8.97 -4.17 17.23
C GLU A 52 -8.91 -4.79 18.64
N VAL A 53 -7.89 -5.61 18.87
CA VAL A 53 -7.74 -6.35 20.14
C VAL A 53 -6.57 -5.83 20.96
N ALA A 54 -5.48 -5.48 20.29
CA ALA A 54 -4.27 -5.04 20.95
C ALA A 54 -3.43 -4.15 20.04
N ARG A 55 -2.74 -3.20 20.65
CA ARG A 55 -1.73 -2.37 20.00
C ARG A 55 -0.50 -2.21 20.87
N LYS A 56 0.66 -2.05 20.23
CA LYS A 56 1.92 -1.73 20.91
C LYS A 56 2.64 -0.61 20.20
N ALA A 57 3.22 0.29 20.99
CA ALA A 57 4.11 1.32 20.49
C ALA A 57 5.33 0.68 19.82
N VAL A 58 5.74 1.22 18.68
CA VAL A 58 6.97 0.88 17.98
C VAL A 58 8.05 1.79 18.54
N VAL A 59 8.84 1.26 19.47
CA VAL A 59 10.01 1.97 19.99
C VAL A 59 11.01 2.26 18.88
N ARG A 60 11.77 3.35 19.01
CA ARG A 60 12.66 3.88 17.96
C ARG A 60 13.65 2.83 17.43
N GLU A 61 14.16 1.97 18.30
CA GLU A 61 15.13 0.91 17.98
C GLU A 61 14.52 -0.21 17.12
N ARG A 62 13.19 -0.26 17.02
CA ARG A 62 12.46 -1.22 16.19
C ARG A 62 12.05 -0.63 14.83
N ILE A 63 12.48 0.59 14.54
CA ILE A 63 12.33 1.26 13.24
C ILE A 63 13.68 1.24 12.53
N SER A 64 13.73 0.74 11.30
CA SER A 64 14.96 0.59 10.52
C SER A 64 14.75 0.98 9.06
N PHE A 65 15.78 1.57 8.44
CA PHE A 65 15.85 1.72 6.99
C PHE A 65 16.28 0.40 6.35
N LEU A 66 15.74 0.11 5.16
CA LEU A 66 16.11 -1.08 4.39
C LEU A 66 16.81 -0.70 3.09
N ASP A 67 17.80 -1.48 2.68
CA ASP A 67 18.42 -1.35 1.36
C ASP A 67 17.54 -2.00 0.25
N GLU A 68 18.08 -2.10 -0.96
CA GLU A 68 17.38 -2.72 -2.10
C GLU A 68 17.19 -4.23 -1.96
N ASN A 69 17.99 -4.90 -1.13
CA ASN A 69 17.88 -6.33 -0.84
C ASN A 69 16.94 -6.60 0.36
N GLY A 70 16.48 -5.56 1.06
CA GLY A 70 15.64 -5.67 2.25
C GLY A 70 16.43 -5.81 3.56
N GLU A 71 17.74 -5.55 3.53
CA GLU A 71 18.63 -5.63 4.68
C GLU A 71 18.70 -4.30 5.46
N GLU A 72 19.02 -4.37 6.75
CA GLU A 72 19.14 -3.16 7.58
C GLU A 72 20.31 -2.29 7.12
N THR A 73 20.04 -0.99 7.01
CA THR A 73 21.07 0.01 6.71
C THR A 73 20.95 1.22 7.61
N ALA A 74 22.09 1.82 7.94
CA ALA A 74 22.15 3.09 8.65
C ALA A 74 21.85 4.29 7.74
N THR A 75 21.95 4.10 6.42
CA THR A 75 21.67 5.15 5.43
C THR A 75 20.16 5.30 5.24
N PRO A 76 19.60 6.51 5.32
CA PRO A 76 18.18 6.72 5.01
C PRO A 76 17.81 6.27 3.61
N THR A 77 16.71 5.52 3.49
CA THR A 77 16.17 5.02 2.21
C THR A 77 14.65 5.23 2.16
N PRO A 78 13.99 5.10 1.00
CA PRO A 78 12.53 5.11 0.93
C PRO A 78 11.88 3.84 1.50
N ARG A 79 12.64 2.92 2.10
CA ARG A 79 12.14 1.64 2.62
C ARG A 79 12.29 1.60 4.13
N LEU A 80 11.19 1.35 4.82
CA LEU A 80 11.14 1.32 6.28
C LEU A 80 10.61 -0.02 6.75
N ARG A 81 11.14 -0.49 7.88
CA ARG A 81 10.60 -1.61 8.65
C ARG A 81 10.24 -1.16 10.05
N PHE A 82 9.08 -1.59 10.50
CA PHE A 82 8.55 -1.44 11.86
C PHE A 82 8.35 -2.83 12.46
N ARG A 83 8.73 -3.02 13.73
CA ARG A 83 8.58 -4.29 14.43
C ARG A 83 7.97 -4.11 15.82
N VAL A 84 7.05 -5.00 16.18
CA VAL A 84 6.60 -5.19 17.56
C VAL A 84 6.54 -6.66 17.91
N VAL A 85 6.67 -6.97 19.20
CA VAL A 85 6.51 -8.31 19.74
C VAL A 85 5.37 -8.28 20.74
N PHE A 86 4.31 -9.05 20.45
CA PHE A 86 3.25 -9.39 21.39
C PHE A 86 3.69 -10.64 22.17
N THR A 87 3.93 -10.48 23.46
CA THR A 87 4.44 -11.56 24.32
C THR A 87 3.34 -12.58 24.63
N ALA A 88 3.68 -13.62 25.39
CA ALA A 88 2.69 -14.53 25.96
C ALA A 88 1.61 -13.73 26.72
N GLY A 89 0.35 -14.15 26.55
CA GLY A 89 -0.84 -13.50 27.11
C GLY A 89 -1.39 -12.33 26.28
N GLU A 90 -0.55 -11.61 25.54
CA GLU A 90 -0.98 -10.46 24.73
C GLU A 90 -1.63 -10.90 23.42
N ALA A 91 -2.67 -10.18 22.97
CA ALA A 91 -3.34 -10.38 21.68
C ALA A 91 -3.77 -11.83 21.40
N SER A 92 -4.20 -12.55 22.44
CA SER A 92 -4.57 -13.97 22.33
C SER A 92 -5.92 -14.13 21.63
N GLY A 93 -6.03 -15.10 20.72
CA GLY A 93 -7.21 -15.40 19.91
C GLY A 93 -6.90 -15.54 18.42
N THR A 94 -7.94 -15.60 17.60
CA THR A 94 -7.82 -15.76 16.14
C THR A 94 -7.61 -14.41 15.45
N LEU A 95 -6.38 -14.09 15.11
CA LEU A 95 -6.02 -12.82 14.47
C LEU A 95 -6.19 -12.89 12.94
N ARG A 96 -6.74 -11.84 12.34
CA ARG A 96 -6.94 -11.74 10.87
C ARG A 96 -6.46 -10.43 10.26
N GLU A 97 -6.12 -9.46 11.08
CA GLU A 97 -5.72 -8.14 10.60
C GLU A 97 -4.60 -7.54 11.44
N CYS A 98 -3.82 -6.67 10.78
CA CYS A 98 -2.85 -5.81 11.43
C CYS A 98 -2.79 -4.44 10.75
N GLY A 99 -2.44 -3.42 11.54
CA GLY A 99 -2.34 -2.04 11.08
C GLY A 99 -1.15 -1.33 11.68
N LEU A 100 -0.55 -0.41 10.91
CA LEU A 100 0.38 0.59 11.39
C LEU A 100 -0.36 1.90 11.58
N PHE A 101 -0.29 2.48 12.77
CA PHE A 101 -0.91 3.73 13.15
C PHE A 101 0.17 4.76 13.50
N GLY A 102 -0.13 6.05 13.30
CA GLY A 102 0.70 7.18 13.72
C GLY A 102 -0.14 8.45 13.78
N GLY A 103 0.50 9.63 13.82
CA GLY A 103 -0.22 10.87 14.10
C GLY A 103 -0.55 10.93 15.59
N ASP A 104 -1.81 11.18 15.95
CA ASP A 104 -2.31 11.20 17.34
C ASP A 104 -2.57 9.79 17.93
N ALA A 105 -1.80 8.79 17.48
CA ALA A 105 -1.96 7.42 17.95
C ALA A 105 -1.51 7.28 19.41
N SER A 106 -2.28 6.53 20.20
CA SER A 106 -1.98 6.24 21.60
C SER A 106 -2.17 4.76 21.92
N HIS A 107 -1.93 4.37 23.17
CA HIS A 107 -2.21 3.02 23.68
C HIS A 107 -3.70 2.65 23.71
N VAL A 108 -4.60 3.63 23.54
CA VAL A 108 -6.04 3.39 23.48
C VAL A 108 -6.40 2.81 22.10
N PRO A 109 -7.14 1.69 22.02
CA PRO A 109 -7.67 1.16 20.75
C PRO A 109 -8.44 2.22 19.96
N ASP A 110 -8.48 2.08 18.63
CA ASP A 110 -9.13 3.01 17.70
C ASP A 110 -8.65 4.47 17.73
N SER A 111 -7.52 4.76 18.39
CA SER A 111 -6.88 6.07 18.32
C SER A 111 -5.86 6.16 17.19
N GLY A 112 -5.57 7.38 16.76
CA GLY A 112 -4.56 7.65 15.76
C GLY A 112 -5.05 7.53 14.32
N THR A 113 -4.11 7.73 13.41
CA THR A 113 -4.32 7.64 11.97
C THR A 113 -3.77 6.32 11.44
N LEU A 114 -4.62 5.49 10.83
CA LEU A 114 -4.20 4.26 10.14
C LEU A 114 -3.39 4.58 8.88
N LEU A 115 -2.11 4.21 8.88
CA LEU A 115 -1.14 4.47 7.81
C LEU A 115 -1.05 3.30 6.82
N SER A 116 -1.10 2.07 7.33
CA SER A 116 -1.06 0.86 6.52
C SER A 116 -1.89 -0.22 7.16
N TYR A 117 -2.60 -0.97 6.33
CA TYR A 117 -3.48 -2.05 6.76
C TYR A 117 -3.21 -3.33 5.96
N HIS A 118 -3.36 -4.47 6.61
CA HIS A 118 -3.26 -5.78 6.00
C HIS A 118 -4.21 -6.80 6.64
N THR A 119 -5.03 -7.44 5.82
CA THR A 119 -5.77 -8.65 6.18
C THR A 119 -5.00 -9.89 5.74
N HIS A 120 -5.13 -10.96 6.52
CA HIS A 120 -4.50 -12.24 6.25
C HIS A 120 -5.38 -13.39 6.73
N ALA A 121 -5.07 -14.62 6.30
CA ALA A 121 -5.75 -15.83 6.79
C ALA A 121 -5.62 -15.96 8.32
N SER A 122 -6.57 -16.64 8.96
CA SER A 122 -6.61 -16.81 10.42
C SER A 122 -5.28 -17.29 11.00
N ILE A 123 -4.78 -16.57 12.01
CA ILE A 123 -3.64 -16.99 12.83
C ILE A 123 -4.15 -17.20 14.26
N GLU A 124 -4.13 -18.45 14.71
CA GLU A 124 -4.43 -18.80 16.09
C GLU A 124 -3.25 -18.46 17.00
N LYS A 125 -3.42 -17.44 17.86
CA LYS A 125 -2.43 -17.11 18.89
C LYS A 125 -2.94 -17.56 20.25
N THR A 126 -2.46 -18.69 20.74
CA THR A 126 -2.72 -19.14 22.11
C THR A 126 -1.94 -18.28 23.13
N PRO A 127 -2.35 -18.25 24.41
CA PRO A 127 -1.71 -17.40 25.43
C PRO A 127 -0.23 -17.72 25.69
N ASP A 128 0.25 -18.91 25.39
CA ASP A 128 1.66 -19.31 25.53
C ASP A 128 2.54 -18.90 24.35
N LEU A 129 1.95 -18.50 23.22
CA LEU A 129 2.69 -18.09 22.03
C LEU A 129 3.14 -16.63 22.09
N VAL A 130 4.26 -16.36 21.43
CA VAL A 130 4.78 -15.01 21.13
C VAL A 130 4.55 -14.72 19.65
N LEU A 131 4.09 -13.51 19.35
CA LEU A 131 3.85 -13.06 17.98
C LEU A 131 4.72 -11.84 17.67
N GLU A 132 5.62 -11.96 16.71
CA GLU A 132 6.31 -10.81 16.13
C GLU A 132 5.54 -10.31 14.90
N ARG A 133 5.22 -9.02 14.87
CA ARG A 133 4.65 -8.35 13.69
C ARG A 133 5.67 -7.42 13.09
N THR A 134 5.90 -7.61 11.79
CA THR A 134 6.77 -6.77 10.97
C THR A 134 5.95 -6.14 9.88
N ILE A 135 5.97 -4.80 9.79
CA ILE A 135 5.39 -4.05 8.66
C ILE A 135 6.54 -3.41 7.90
N ARG A 136 6.58 -3.65 6.59
CA ARG A 136 7.53 -3.03 5.67
C ARG A 136 6.78 -2.08 4.75
N ILE A 137 7.27 -0.86 4.65
CA ILE A 137 6.76 0.18 3.76
C ILE A 137 7.85 0.48 2.74
N ASP A 138 7.49 0.43 1.46
CA ASP A 138 8.33 0.88 0.36
C ASP A 138 7.67 2.10 -0.30
N LEU A 139 8.34 3.25 -0.17
CA LEU A 139 7.93 4.54 -0.75
C LEU A 139 8.64 4.84 -2.07
N THR A 140 9.39 3.86 -2.62
CA THR A 140 9.95 3.99 -3.95
C THR A 140 8.79 4.24 -4.92
N PRO A 141 8.76 5.38 -5.62
CA PRO A 141 7.70 5.63 -6.58
C PRO A 141 7.65 4.46 -7.56
N ARG A 142 6.48 3.85 -7.75
CA ARG A 142 6.34 2.71 -8.70
C ARG A 142 6.79 3.09 -10.12
N SER A 143 6.82 4.38 -10.43
CA SER A 143 7.28 4.96 -11.69
C SER A 143 8.80 5.14 -11.80
N ILE A 144 9.57 4.87 -10.74
CA ILE A 144 11.04 5.00 -10.69
C ILE A 144 11.67 3.66 -10.27
N VAL A 145 11.28 2.58 -10.94
CA VAL A 145 12.30 1.61 -11.34
C VAL A 145 12.62 1.99 -12.78
N ALA A 146 13.68 2.78 -12.96
CA ALA A 146 14.15 3.15 -14.29
C ALA A 146 14.40 1.86 -15.10
N GLY A 147 13.44 1.48 -15.94
CA GLY A 147 13.50 0.29 -16.79
C GLY A 147 12.52 -0.85 -16.48
N THR A 148 11.73 -0.83 -15.39
CA THR A 148 10.71 -1.88 -15.16
C THR A 148 9.31 -1.35 -15.46
N ARG A 149 8.73 -1.80 -16.57
CA ARG A 149 7.33 -1.53 -16.94
C ARG A 149 6.42 -2.19 -15.90
N VAL A 150 5.73 -1.38 -15.09
CA VAL A 150 4.83 -1.83 -14.01
C VAL A 150 3.70 -2.71 -14.56
N THR A 151 3.24 -2.38 -15.76
CA THR A 151 2.31 -3.16 -16.57
C THR A 151 2.61 -2.94 -18.05
N ARG A 152 2.09 -3.81 -18.92
CA ARG A 152 2.17 -3.66 -20.38
C ARG A 152 1.27 -2.55 -20.93
N TYR A 153 0.17 -2.24 -20.23
CA TYR A 153 -0.87 -1.36 -20.77
C TYR A 153 -0.94 -0.03 -20.02
N LEU A 154 -0.80 1.06 -20.77
CA LEU A 154 -0.86 2.44 -20.28
C LEU A 154 -2.01 3.18 -20.98
N ALA A 155 -2.90 3.74 -20.19
CA ALA A 155 -3.98 4.59 -20.66
C ALA A 155 -3.65 6.08 -20.45
N ASN A 156 -4.04 6.91 -21.41
CA ASN A 156 -4.10 8.35 -21.30
C ASN A 156 -5.50 8.77 -20.83
N THR A 157 -5.65 9.24 -19.60
CA THR A 157 -6.96 9.62 -19.05
C THR A 157 -7.57 10.86 -19.71
N HIS A 158 -6.78 11.64 -20.44
CA HIS A 158 -7.28 12.81 -21.17
C HIS A 158 -7.86 12.44 -22.53
N THR A 159 -7.14 11.62 -23.29
CA THR A 159 -7.61 11.17 -24.60
C THR A 159 -8.39 9.88 -24.52
N THR A 160 -8.49 9.21 -23.38
CA THR A 160 -9.12 7.88 -23.22
C THR A 160 -8.55 6.82 -24.18
N GLU A 161 -7.28 6.94 -24.57
CA GLU A 161 -6.58 5.95 -25.39
C GLU A 161 -5.76 5.00 -24.53
N LEU A 162 -5.75 3.73 -24.91
CA LEU A 162 -4.94 2.65 -24.37
C LEU A 162 -3.76 2.40 -25.29
N HIS A 163 -2.57 2.36 -24.70
CA HIS A 163 -1.31 2.07 -25.36
C HIS A 163 -0.76 0.73 -24.87
N ASP A 164 -0.21 -0.04 -25.82
CA ASP A 164 0.61 -1.22 -25.55
C ASP A 164 2.07 -0.79 -25.49
N LEU A 165 2.65 -0.78 -24.30
CA LEU A 165 4.04 -0.38 -24.12
C LEU A 165 4.97 -1.36 -24.86
N ASP A 166 4.63 -2.64 -24.95
CA ASP A 166 5.46 -3.66 -25.64
C ASP A 166 5.39 -3.56 -27.18
N ASN A 167 4.48 -2.74 -27.70
CA ASN A 167 4.33 -2.48 -29.13
C ASN A 167 4.28 -0.96 -29.43
N GLU A 168 5.07 -0.18 -28.70
CA GLU A 168 5.14 1.27 -28.91
C GLU A 168 5.84 1.63 -30.22
N THR A 169 5.34 2.69 -30.85
CA THR A 169 5.99 3.33 -32.00
C THR A 169 6.17 4.81 -31.70
N ALA A 170 7.02 5.50 -32.48
CA ALA A 170 7.21 6.95 -32.34
C ALA A 170 5.89 7.74 -32.48
N ASN A 171 4.91 7.20 -33.20
CA ASN A 171 3.60 7.84 -33.39
C ASN A 171 2.65 7.64 -32.20
N CYS A 172 2.94 6.73 -31.26
CA CYS A 172 2.11 6.55 -30.05
C CYS A 172 2.19 7.76 -29.09
N GLN A 173 3.20 8.64 -29.23
CA GLN A 173 3.41 9.85 -28.40
C GLN A 173 3.31 9.64 -26.88
N ILE A 174 3.67 8.45 -26.39
CA ILE A 174 3.53 8.06 -24.98
C ILE A 174 4.30 8.99 -24.04
N ASP A 175 5.47 9.48 -24.47
CA ASP A 175 6.30 10.40 -23.70
C ASP A 175 5.65 11.76 -23.49
N GLU A 176 4.73 12.16 -24.37
CA GLU A 176 3.97 13.41 -24.26
C GLU A 176 2.80 13.31 -23.26
N ILE A 177 2.43 12.09 -22.85
CA ILE A 177 1.38 11.87 -21.84
C ILE A 177 1.92 12.34 -20.49
N ARG A 178 1.33 13.41 -19.94
CA ARG A 178 1.66 13.90 -18.60
C ARG A 178 1.49 12.81 -17.55
N VAL A 179 2.38 12.77 -16.56
CA VAL A 179 2.39 11.74 -15.50
C VAL A 179 1.06 11.64 -14.76
N ASP A 180 0.37 12.76 -14.51
CA ASP A 180 -0.94 12.81 -13.85
C ASP A 180 -2.10 12.30 -14.72
N ARG A 181 -1.84 12.02 -16.00
CA ARG A 181 -2.80 11.47 -16.97
C ARG A 181 -2.51 10.02 -17.34
N ARG A 182 -1.50 9.41 -16.72
CA ARG A 182 -1.14 8.00 -16.96
C ARG A 182 -1.93 7.10 -16.02
N PHE A 183 -2.66 6.15 -16.57
CA PHE A 183 -3.33 5.10 -15.81
C PHE A 183 -2.89 3.73 -16.30
N TYR A 184 -2.47 2.85 -15.39
CA TYR A 184 -1.89 1.55 -15.78
C TYR A 184 -2.90 0.42 -15.55
N PHE A 185 -3.15 -0.36 -16.61
CA PHE A 185 -4.02 -1.54 -16.56
C PHE A 185 -3.22 -2.82 -16.56
N ARG A 186 -3.72 -3.87 -15.90
CA ARG A 186 -3.06 -5.18 -15.90
C ARG A 186 -3.29 -5.93 -17.20
N ASN A 187 -4.47 -5.74 -17.79
CA ASN A 187 -4.88 -6.39 -19.04
C ASN A 187 -5.83 -5.48 -19.83
N ILE A 188 -6.02 -5.81 -21.11
CA ILE A 188 -6.89 -5.07 -22.03
C ILE A 188 -8.35 -5.07 -21.56
N GLY A 189 -8.83 -6.17 -20.99
CA GLY A 189 -10.22 -6.30 -20.54
C GLY A 189 -10.59 -5.30 -19.44
N GLU A 190 -9.68 -5.00 -18.52
CA GLU A 190 -9.88 -3.94 -17.52
C GLU A 190 -10.00 -2.55 -18.17
N ALA A 191 -9.17 -2.28 -19.18
CA ALA A 191 -9.13 -1.00 -19.87
C ALA A 191 -10.40 -0.74 -20.70
N THR A 192 -10.84 -1.74 -21.47
CA THR A 192 -12.05 -1.62 -22.29
C THR A 192 -13.31 -1.58 -21.43
N ALA A 193 -13.36 -2.35 -20.34
CA ALA A 193 -14.44 -2.24 -19.36
C ALA A 193 -14.52 -0.85 -18.70
N ALA A 194 -13.37 -0.14 -18.61
CA ALA A 194 -13.29 1.23 -18.14
C ALA A 194 -13.54 2.29 -19.23
N GLY A 195 -13.87 1.88 -20.46
CA GLY A 195 -14.23 2.77 -21.57
C GLY A 195 -13.05 3.38 -22.33
N TYR A 196 -11.87 2.77 -22.26
CA TYR A 196 -10.72 3.21 -23.06
C TYR A 196 -10.74 2.58 -24.46
N ASP A 197 -10.42 3.40 -25.46
CA ASP A 197 -10.24 3.00 -26.85
C ASP A 197 -8.79 2.61 -27.14
N PHE A 198 -8.53 1.82 -28.16
CA PHE A 198 -7.18 1.41 -28.53
C PHE A 198 -6.45 2.49 -29.31
N CYS A 199 -5.19 2.76 -28.97
CA CYS A 199 -4.34 3.61 -29.80
C CYS A 199 -4.06 2.92 -31.14
N ALA A 200 -4.46 3.57 -32.24
CA ALA A 200 -4.27 3.05 -33.61
C ALA A 200 -2.83 2.68 -33.95
N TYR A 201 -1.84 3.34 -33.34
CA TYR A 201 -0.43 3.08 -33.61
C TYR A 201 0.14 1.88 -32.86
N CYS A 202 -0.36 1.60 -31.65
CA CYS A 202 0.16 0.51 -30.83
C CYS A 202 -0.67 -0.78 -31.00
N PHE A 203 -1.93 -0.67 -31.42
CA PHE A 203 -2.85 -1.81 -31.61
C PHE A 203 -3.33 -2.04 -33.04
N GLY A 204 -3.06 -1.10 -33.95
CA GLY A 204 -3.61 -1.12 -35.31
C GLY A 204 -4.89 -0.28 -35.42
N SER A 205 -5.08 0.37 -36.56
CA SER A 205 -6.24 1.25 -36.80
C SER A 205 -7.56 0.49 -36.91
N GLU A 206 -7.51 -0.83 -37.10
CA GLU A 206 -8.67 -1.72 -37.13
C GLU A 206 -9.30 -1.95 -35.74
N LEU A 207 -8.53 -1.72 -34.67
CA LEU A 207 -9.01 -1.83 -33.29
C LEU A 207 -9.35 -0.47 -32.67
N SER A 208 -8.90 0.63 -33.28
CA SER A 208 -9.19 1.98 -32.80
C SER A 208 -10.52 2.48 -33.36
N GLU A 209 -11.31 3.15 -32.52
CA GLU A 209 -12.55 3.79 -32.94
C GLU A 209 -12.33 5.24 -33.46
N ARG A 210 -11.08 5.62 -33.73
CA ARG A 210 -10.65 6.99 -34.07
C ARG A 210 -10.00 7.15 -35.44
#